data_AF-A0A6S7BSH5-F1
#
_entry.id   AF-A0A6S7BSH5-F1
#
_cell.length_a   1.000
_cell.length_b   1.000
_cell.length_c   1.000
_cell.angle_alpha   90.00
_cell.angle_beta   90.00
_cell.angle_gamma   90.00
#
_symmetry.space_group_name_H-M   'P 1'
#
loop_
_entity.id
_entity.type
_entity.pdbx_description
1 polymer ?
#
loop_
_entity_poly.entity_id
_entity_poly.type
_entity_poly.pdbx_seq_one_letter_code
_entity_poly.pdbx_strand_id
1 'polypeptide(L)'
;MPVRARLAASLATLALLAAPSARAAAPQAELAAGATACAFGAWANYDKPSITVHAAPAATAKVLGRIPTRPAAGEPEYAYSVIFDVRQAQDGWLRIANASDAYNEEEYPDLPPRKVYKGEGWIRADDARVGIQSARGYLRPDAASQRVLDLGSDWLTEVGKVQGIRACHENWVLLDYLVDRKRSPQDEIVARAQGEQLAGRAWFRGLCDVQETTCDMKSVDR
;
A
#
# COMPACT_ATOMS: atom_id res chain seq x y z
N MET A 1 -18.93 -62.09 -63.39
CA MET A 1 -17.81 -61.76 -62.48
C MET A 1 -17.87 -60.27 -62.14
N PRO A 2 -17.59 -59.87 -60.88
CA PRO A 2 -18.21 -58.71 -60.23
C PRO A 2 -17.24 -57.53 -60.08
N VAL A 3 -17.74 -56.30 -59.88
CA VAL A 3 -17.20 -55.37 -58.86
C VAL A 3 -18.34 -54.44 -58.41
N ARG A 4 -18.77 -54.56 -57.14
CA ARG A 4 -19.62 -53.58 -56.45
C ARG A 4 -18.70 -52.67 -55.63
N ALA A 5 -18.65 -51.39 -55.96
CA ALA A 5 -17.96 -50.39 -55.13
C ALA A 5 -18.85 -50.01 -53.94
N ARG A 6 -18.32 -50.16 -52.71
CA ARG A 6 -18.97 -49.73 -51.47
C ARG A 6 -18.56 -48.29 -51.17
N LEU A 7 -19.53 -47.38 -51.13
CA LEU A 7 -19.36 -46.03 -50.59
C LEU A 7 -19.48 -46.10 -49.06
N ALA A 8 -18.38 -45.81 -48.36
CA ALA A 8 -18.37 -45.60 -46.92
C ALA A 8 -18.56 -44.11 -46.64
N ALA A 9 -19.65 -43.75 -45.96
CA ALA A 9 -19.91 -42.40 -45.49
C ALA A 9 -19.25 -42.20 -44.12
N SER A 10 -18.28 -41.30 -44.03
CA SER A 10 -17.61 -40.93 -42.78
C SER A 10 -18.38 -39.79 -42.10
N LEU A 11 -19.00 -40.07 -40.96
CA LEU A 11 -19.58 -39.09 -40.05
C LEU A 11 -18.46 -38.41 -39.25
N ALA A 12 -18.22 -37.12 -39.50
CA ALA A 12 -17.28 -36.31 -38.72
C ALA A 12 -18.01 -35.70 -37.52
N THR A 13 -17.71 -36.19 -36.32
CA THR A 13 -18.23 -35.69 -35.04
C THR A 13 -17.45 -34.43 -34.65
N LEU A 14 -18.08 -33.24 -34.71
CA LEU A 14 -17.52 -32.02 -34.13
C LEU A 14 -17.63 -32.07 -32.61
N ALA A 15 -16.51 -32.29 -31.92
CA ALA A 15 -16.41 -32.10 -30.48
C ALA A 15 -16.25 -30.60 -30.17
N LEU A 16 -17.28 -29.98 -29.58
CA LEU A 16 -17.16 -28.65 -28.98
C LEU A 16 -16.27 -28.75 -27.73
N LEU A 17 -15.02 -28.32 -27.85
CA LEU A 17 -14.16 -28.08 -26.71
C LEU A 17 -14.66 -26.84 -25.97
N ALA A 18 -15.33 -27.06 -24.84
CA ALA A 18 -15.61 -26.00 -23.86
C ALA A 18 -14.28 -25.52 -23.27
N ALA A 19 -13.75 -24.40 -23.78
CA ALA A 19 -12.59 -23.76 -23.18
C ALA A 19 -12.99 -23.22 -21.79
N PRO A 20 -12.19 -23.48 -20.74
CA PRO A 20 -12.45 -22.90 -19.43
C PRO A 20 -12.36 -21.37 -19.53
N SER A 21 -13.41 -20.69 -19.08
CA SER A 21 -13.43 -19.23 -18.95
C SER A 21 -12.39 -18.81 -17.91
N ALA A 22 -11.18 -18.47 -18.37
CA ALA A 22 -10.18 -17.82 -17.53
C ALA A 22 -10.76 -16.47 -17.10
N ARG A 23 -11.14 -16.34 -15.82
CA ARG A 23 -11.58 -15.07 -15.27
C ARG A 23 -10.37 -14.14 -15.27
N ALA A 24 -10.38 -13.15 -16.15
CA ALA A 24 -9.35 -12.13 -16.20
C ALA A 24 -9.21 -11.49 -14.82
N ALA A 25 -7.98 -11.42 -14.31
CA ALA A 25 -7.69 -10.73 -13.07
C ALA A 25 -8.13 -9.26 -13.21
N ALA A 26 -8.64 -8.68 -12.12
CA ALA A 26 -8.99 -7.27 -12.12
C ALA A 26 -7.75 -6.42 -12.48
N PRO A 27 -7.90 -5.37 -13.30
CA PRO A 27 -6.78 -4.52 -13.68
C PRO A 27 -6.15 -3.87 -12.43
N GLN A 28 -4.83 -3.82 -12.39
CA GLN A 28 -4.05 -3.19 -11.33
C GLN A 28 -3.03 -2.26 -11.95
N ALA A 29 -2.69 -1.17 -11.26
CA ALA A 29 -1.67 -0.24 -11.73
C ALA A 29 -0.31 -0.95 -11.84
N GLU A 30 0.46 -0.59 -12.86
CA GLU A 30 1.80 -1.15 -13.06
C GLU A 30 2.81 -0.44 -12.16
N LEU A 31 3.87 -1.16 -11.80
CA LEU A 31 5.02 -0.55 -11.12
C LEU A 31 5.77 0.34 -12.10
N ALA A 32 6.15 1.53 -11.64
CA ALA A 32 7.13 2.32 -12.34
C ALA A 32 8.46 1.55 -12.42
N ALA A 33 9.15 1.66 -13.55
CA ALA A 33 10.49 1.09 -13.68
C ALA A 33 11.51 1.93 -12.90
N GLY A 34 12.27 1.28 -12.02
CA GLY A 34 13.36 1.90 -11.29
C GLY A 34 12.93 2.81 -10.13
N ALA A 35 13.83 3.71 -9.75
CA ALA A 35 13.63 4.62 -8.64
C ALA A 35 12.69 5.78 -8.99
N THR A 36 11.82 6.14 -8.05
CA THR A 36 10.96 7.32 -8.15
C THR A 36 11.21 8.27 -6.99
N ALA A 37 11.28 9.57 -7.27
CA ALA A 37 11.45 10.60 -6.25
C ALA A 37 10.12 10.83 -5.52
N CYS A 38 10.19 10.95 -4.19
CA CYS A 38 9.06 11.17 -3.31
C CYS A 38 9.30 12.42 -2.45
N ALA A 39 8.22 13.05 -1.99
CA ALA A 39 8.29 14.23 -1.13
C ALA A 39 7.07 14.30 -0.21
N PHE A 40 7.00 13.41 0.77
CA PHE A 40 5.94 13.39 1.78
C PHE A 40 6.44 12.81 3.10
N GLY A 41 5.73 13.11 4.20
CA GLY A 41 5.96 12.48 5.50
C GLY A 41 5.20 11.16 5.67
N ALA A 42 5.79 10.23 6.41
CA ALA A 42 5.19 8.96 6.78
C ALA A 42 5.49 8.67 8.25
N TRP A 43 4.78 7.70 8.81
CA TRP A 43 5.07 7.22 10.16
C TRP A 43 5.40 5.72 10.16
N ALA A 44 6.11 5.33 11.21
CA ALA A 44 6.60 3.99 11.38
C ALA A 44 5.45 2.98 11.55
N ASN A 45 5.47 1.89 10.79
CA ASN A 45 4.53 0.79 10.95
C ASN A 45 4.85 0.01 12.23
N TYR A 46 3.86 -0.12 13.10
CA TYR A 46 4.00 -0.77 14.39
C TYR A 46 3.81 -2.29 14.36
N ASP A 47 3.84 -2.96 13.21
CA ASP A 47 3.67 -4.43 13.14
C ASP A 47 4.82 -5.21 13.79
N LYS A 48 6.01 -4.61 13.84
CA LYS A 48 7.23 -5.17 14.45
C LYS A 48 7.75 -4.26 15.57
N PRO A 49 8.70 -4.69 16.43
CA PRO A 49 9.20 -3.85 17.53
C PRO A 49 10.18 -2.75 17.08
N SER A 50 10.86 -2.92 15.96
CA SER A 50 11.67 -1.86 15.35
C SER A 50 11.93 -2.08 13.86
N ILE A 51 12.10 -0.98 13.14
CA ILE A 51 12.49 -0.90 11.74
C ILE A 51 14.01 -0.80 11.62
N THR A 52 14.59 -1.61 10.74
CA THR A 52 16.02 -1.57 10.43
C THR A 52 16.25 -0.59 9.29
N VAL A 53 17.20 0.33 9.46
CA VAL A 53 17.60 1.27 8.41
C VAL A 53 18.90 0.78 7.76
N HIS A 54 18.90 0.66 6.44
CA HIS A 54 20.00 0.11 5.63
C HIS A 54 20.69 1.19 4.80
N ALA A 55 21.95 0.95 4.42
CA ALA A 55 22.74 1.87 3.59
C ALA A 55 22.33 1.87 2.11
N ALA A 56 21.66 0.82 1.65
CA ALA A 56 21.20 0.64 0.27
C ALA A 56 19.86 -0.13 0.28
N PRO A 57 19.07 -0.13 -0.81
CA PRO A 57 17.79 -0.83 -0.91
C PRO A 57 17.97 -2.35 -1.07
N ALA A 58 18.63 -2.99 -0.09
CA ALA A 58 18.90 -4.41 -0.07
C ALA A 58 18.96 -4.96 1.35
N ALA A 59 18.44 -6.19 1.55
CA ALA A 59 18.35 -6.82 2.86
C ALA A 59 19.74 -7.08 3.46
N THR A 60 20.70 -7.35 2.59
CA THR A 60 22.10 -7.63 2.90
C THR A 60 22.95 -6.36 3.01
N ALA A 61 22.39 -5.18 2.70
CA ALA A 61 23.11 -3.94 2.85
C ALA A 61 23.41 -3.65 4.33
N LYS A 62 24.53 -2.96 4.58
CA LYS A 62 24.96 -2.53 5.91
C LYS A 62 23.80 -1.87 6.66
N VAL A 63 23.57 -2.30 7.89
CA VAL A 63 22.64 -1.66 8.81
C VAL A 63 23.27 -0.37 9.34
N LEU A 64 22.54 0.74 9.21
CA LEU A 64 22.93 2.06 9.68
C LEU A 64 22.35 2.38 11.06
N GLY A 65 21.15 1.89 11.34
CA GLY A 65 20.45 2.19 12.59
C GLY A 65 19.09 1.50 12.68
N ARG A 66 18.32 1.93 13.67
CA ARG A 66 16.96 1.42 13.92
C ARG A 66 16.01 2.55 14.28
N ILE A 67 14.73 2.36 13.92
CA ILE A 67 13.61 3.21 14.35
C ILE A 67 12.72 2.35 15.26
N PRO A 68 12.47 2.76 16.52
CA PRO A 68 11.56 2.05 17.41
C PRO A 68 10.11 2.24 16.96
N THR A 69 9.31 1.18 17.10
CA THR A 69 7.90 1.17 16.66
C THR A 69 6.93 0.66 17.72
N ARG A 70 7.44 -0.08 18.71
CA ARG A 70 6.75 -0.42 19.95
C ARG A 70 7.72 -0.23 21.12
N PRO A 71 7.22 0.05 22.32
CA PRO A 71 8.07 0.05 23.51
C PRO A 71 8.71 -1.33 23.72
N ALA A 72 9.95 -1.36 24.19
CA ALA A 72 10.54 -2.61 24.68
C ALA A 72 9.83 -3.04 25.98
N ALA A 73 9.97 -4.30 26.37
CA ALA A 73 9.40 -4.78 27.62
C ALA A 73 9.96 -3.97 28.81
N GLY A 74 9.07 -3.33 29.58
CA GLY A 74 9.44 -2.47 30.71
C GLY A 74 9.73 -1.02 30.35
N GLU A 75 9.61 -0.62 29.08
CA GLU A 75 9.65 0.78 28.66
C GLU A 75 8.25 1.41 28.67
N PRO A 76 8.14 2.74 28.85
CA PRO A 76 6.86 3.44 28.81
C PRO A 76 6.22 3.34 27.41
N GLU A 77 4.89 3.35 27.37
CA GLU A 77 4.13 3.43 26.13
C GLU A 77 4.13 4.88 25.61
N TYR A 78 4.36 5.03 24.30
CA TYR A 78 4.38 6.32 23.61
C TYR A 78 3.14 6.42 22.74
N ALA A 79 2.44 7.56 22.79
CA ALA A 79 1.21 7.74 22.04
C ALA A 79 1.44 7.82 20.53
N TYR A 80 2.59 8.36 20.11
CA TYR A 80 2.87 8.65 18.71
C TYR A 80 3.96 7.78 18.09
N SER A 81 3.80 7.45 16.81
CA SER A 81 4.81 6.74 16.03
C SER A 81 5.94 7.70 15.64
N VAL A 82 7.15 7.16 15.47
CA VAL A 82 8.25 7.92 14.87
C VAL A 82 7.85 8.31 13.45
N ILE A 83 7.97 9.60 13.14
CA ILE A 83 7.71 10.15 11.79
C ILE A 83 9.02 10.28 11.02
N PHE A 84 8.95 10.31 9.70
CA PHE A 84 10.10 10.54 8.82
C PHE A 84 9.66 11.02 7.44
N ASP A 85 10.57 11.65 6.71
CA ASP A 85 10.36 12.01 5.31
C ASP A 85 10.66 10.83 4.40
N VAL A 86 9.82 10.60 3.39
CA VAL A 86 10.09 9.66 2.29
C VAL A 86 10.58 10.44 1.09
N ARG A 87 11.80 10.13 0.65
CA ARG A 87 12.51 10.85 -0.43
C ARG A 87 12.59 10.08 -1.74
N GLN A 88 12.52 8.76 -1.68
CA GLN A 88 12.60 7.90 -2.87
C GLN A 88 11.92 6.56 -2.59
N ALA A 89 11.28 5.99 -3.60
CA ALA A 89 10.81 4.61 -3.61
C ALA A 89 11.52 3.83 -4.72
N GLN A 90 12.00 2.63 -4.41
CA GLN A 90 12.70 1.76 -5.35
C GLN A 90 12.59 0.29 -4.92
N ASP A 91 12.11 -0.59 -5.79
CA ASP A 91 12.14 -2.05 -5.62
C ASP A 91 11.62 -2.54 -4.25
N GLY A 92 10.56 -1.92 -3.73
CA GLY A 92 9.97 -2.25 -2.43
C GLY A 92 10.73 -1.68 -1.22
N TRP A 93 11.60 -0.70 -1.44
CA TRP A 93 12.31 0.05 -0.43
C TRP A 93 11.98 1.54 -0.50
N LEU A 94 12.08 2.20 0.64
CA LEU A 94 11.93 3.64 0.77
C LEU A 94 13.23 4.24 1.31
N ARG A 95 13.75 5.25 0.64
CA ARG A 95 14.79 6.10 1.20
C ARG A 95 14.13 7.14 2.09
N ILE A 96 14.52 7.14 3.36
CA ILE A 96 13.96 8.02 4.38
C ILE A 96 15.02 9.00 4.90
N ALA A 97 14.55 10.11 5.45
CA ALA A 97 15.34 11.13 6.11
C ALA A 97 14.59 11.70 7.33
N ASN A 98 15.30 12.46 8.18
CA ASN A 98 14.71 13.27 9.24
C ASN A 98 13.77 12.51 10.19
N ALA A 99 14.13 11.28 10.57
CA ALA A 99 13.30 10.53 11.51
C ALA A 99 13.21 11.25 12.87
N SER A 100 11.99 11.46 13.36
CA SER A 100 11.72 12.30 14.52
C SER A 100 10.73 11.67 15.48
N ASP A 101 10.97 11.93 16.77
CA ASP A 101 10.07 11.56 17.87
C ASP A 101 9.52 12.81 18.59
N ALA A 102 9.65 13.97 17.94
CA ALA A 102 9.37 15.27 18.54
C ALA A 102 7.98 15.37 19.16
N TYR A 103 6.94 14.75 18.56
CA TYR A 103 5.59 14.77 19.13
C TYR A 103 5.52 14.17 20.53
N ASN A 104 6.21 13.04 20.78
CA ASN A 104 6.25 12.49 22.13
C ASN A 104 7.14 13.32 23.06
N GLU A 105 8.23 13.88 22.55
CA GLU A 105 9.13 14.73 23.34
C GLU A 105 8.44 16.04 23.79
N GLU A 106 7.56 16.58 22.96
CA GLU A 106 6.80 17.82 23.21
C GLU A 106 5.56 17.57 24.09
N GLU A 107 4.76 16.55 23.79
CA GLU A 107 3.52 16.24 24.53
C GLU A 107 3.80 15.55 25.88
N TYR A 108 4.86 14.75 25.96
CA TYR A 108 5.21 13.97 27.14
C TYR A 108 6.66 14.22 27.58
N PRO A 109 7.01 15.45 28.03
CA PRO A 109 8.38 15.81 28.37
C PRO A 109 8.97 15.03 29.55
N ASP A 110 8.13 14.38 30.36
CA ASP A 110 8.54 13.53 31.48
C ASP A 110 8.92 12.09 31.03
N LEU A 111 8.59 11.69 29.80
CA LEU A 111 9.01 10.41 29.25
C LEU A 111 10.46 10.48 28.77
N PRO A 112 11.29 9.45 29.02
CA PRO A 112 12.63 9.38 28.47
C PRO A 112 12.60 9.45 26.93
N PRO A 113 13.43 10.25 26.24
CA PRO A 113 13.44 10.28 24.79
C PRO A 113 13.82 8.93 24.18
N ARG A 114 13.08 8.48 23.15
CA ARG A 114 13.45 7.25 22.44
C ARG A 114 14.70 7.46 21.61
N LYS A 115 15.57 6.45 21.57
CA LYS A 115 16.71 6.45 20.67
C LYS A 115 16.24 6.20 19.23
N VAL A 116 16.23 7.27 18.43
CA VAL A 116 15.88 7.23 17.00
C VAL A 116 17.12 7.45 16.14
N TYR A 117 17.33 6.60 15.12
CA TYR A 117 18.32 6.88 14.08
C TYR A 117 17.90 8.10 13.25
N LYS A 118 18.64 9.21 13.36
CA LYS A 118 18.31 10.49 12.69
C LYS A 118 18.88 10.65 11.28
N GLY A 119 19.75 9.74 10.83
CA GLY A 119 20.39 9.83 9.52
C GLY A 119 19.49 9.37 8.36
N GLU A 120 19.99 9.52 7.13
CA GLU A 120 19.33 8.97 5.95
C GLU A 120 19.60 7.47 5.78
N GLY A 121 18.66 6.76 5.18
CA GLY A 121 18.86 5.38 4.78
C GLY A 121 17.62 4.74 4.17
N TRP A 122 17.65 3.42 4.03
CA TRP A 122 16.63 2.64 3.35
C TRP A 122 15.87 1.73 4.31
N ILE A 123 14.54 1.75 4.25
CA ILE A 123 13.65 0.84 4.99
C ILE A 123 12.79 0.06 4.00
N ARG A 124 12.16 -1.03 4.45
CA ARG A 124 11.18 -1.73 3.62
C ARG A 124 9.93 -0.87 3.43
N ALA A 125 9.30 -0.97 2.27
CA ALA A 125 8.13 -0.16 1.95
C ALA A 125 6.89 -0.44 2.83
N ASP A 126 6.79 -1.64 3.41
CA ASP A 126 5.74 -2.05 4.35
C ASP A 126 6.03 -1.62 5.80
N ASP A 127 7.23 -1.08 6.07
CA ASP A 127 7.60 -0.50 7.36
C ASP A 127 7.10 0.94 7.54
N ALA A 128 6.53 1.54 6.49
CA ALA A 128 5.98 2.89 6.51
C ALA A 128 4.45 2.85 6.36
N ARG A 129 3.79 3.78 7.03
CA ARG A 129 2.36 4.05 6.92
C ARG A 129 2.14 5.48 6.46
N VAL A 130 1.06 5.67 5.71
CA VAL A 130 0.53 6.97 5.29
C VAL A 130 -0.99 6.92 5.37
N GLY A 131 -1.61 8.08 5.54
CA GLY A 131 -3.04 8.24 5.37
C GLY A 131 -3.37 8.50 3.90
N ILE A 132 -4.50 7.99 3.41
CA ILE A 132 -5.02 8.20 2.08
C ILE A 132 -6.50 8.57 2.20
N GLN A 133 -6.76 9.86 1.98
CA GLN A 133 -8.09 10.45 1.99
C GLN A 133 -8.62 10.60 0.57
N SER A 134 -8.63 9.47 -0.10
CA SER A 134 -9.23 9.32 -1.39
C SER A 134 -10.00 8.02 -1.36
N ALA A 135 -11.20 8.10 -1.90
CA ALA A 135 -12.05 6.95 -2.11
C ALA A 135 -11.76 6.28 -3.48
N ARG A 136 -10.74 6.75 -4.22
CA ARG A 136 -10.49 6.39 -5.62
C ARG A 136 -9.03 5.98 -5.85
N GLY A 137 -8.84 4.80 -6.41
CA GLY A 137 -7.54 4.31 -6.89
C GLY A 137 -7.52 4.23 -8.41
N TYR A 138 -6.43 4.67 -9.02
CA TYR A 138 -6.29 4.85 -10.47
C TYR A 138 -5.22 3.94 -11.09
N LEU A 139 -5.39 3.59 -12.36
CA LEU A 139 -4.44 2.75 -13.09
C LEU A 139 -3.13 3.49 -13.40
N ARG A 140 -3.20 4.81 -13.59
CA ARG A 140 -2.06 5.71 -13.83
C ARG A 140 -2.13 6.90 -12.86
N PRO A 141 -1.04 7.66 -12.64
CA PRO A 141 -1.05 8.89 -11.84
C PRO A 141 -1.73 10.04 -12.60
N ASP A 142 -2.99 9.82 -12.98
CA ASP A 142 -3.83 10.69 -13.81
C ASP A 142 -5.29 10.44 -13.45
N ALA A 143 -6.00 11.50 -13.04
CA ALA A 143 -7.39 11.42 -12.61
C ALA A 143 -8.36 11.10 -13.76
N ALA A 144 -7.95 11.31 -15.01
CA ALA A 144 -8.69 10.87 -16.20
C ALA A 144 -8.45 9.40 -16.55
N SER A 145 -7.49 8.73 -15.90
CA SER A 145 -7.22 7.31 -16.13
C SER A 145 -8.29 6.41 -15.51
N GLN A 146 -8.31 5.15 -15.93
CA GLN A 146 -9.24 4.16 -15.41
C GLN A 146 -9.14 4.05 -13.88
N ARG A 147 -10.29 4.12 -13.20
CA ARG A 147 -10.41 3.78 -11.78
C ARG A 147 -10.39 2.26 -11.63
N VAL A 148 -9.48 1.77 -10.79
CA VAL A 148 -9.34 0.36 -10.43
C VAL A 148 -9.84 0.07 -9.01
N LEU A 149 -10.04 1.11 -8.21
CA LEU A 149 -10.70 1.06 -6.92
C LEU A 149 -11.70 2.20 -6.78
N ASP A 150 -12.89 1.90 -6.30
CA ASP A 150 -13.92 2.86 -5.92
C ASP A 150 -14.55 2.44 -4.58
N LEU A 151 -14.37 3.27 -3.56
CA LEU A 151 -14.85 3.05 -2.20
C LEU A 151 -16.12 3.87 -1.89
N GLY A 152 -16.76 4.45 -2.91
CA GLY A 152 -17.94 5.30 -2.72
C GLY A 152 -17.58 6.59 -1.98
N SER A 153 -18.09 6.75 -0.76
CA SER A 153 -17.78 7.90 0.12
C SER A 153 -16.68 7.62 1.13
N ASP A 154 -16.25 6.36 1.28
CA ASP A 154 -15.26 5.97 2.28
C ASP A 154 -13.84 6.25 1.78
N TRP A 155 -12.97 6.76 2.66
CA TRP A 155 -11.56 6.90 2.35
C TRP A 155 -10.78 5.62 2.61
N LEU A 156 -9.72 5.38 1.84
CA LEU A 156 -8.88 4.20 2.03
C LEU A 156 -8.35 4.09 3.47
N THR A 157 -8.02 5.19 4.14
CA THR A 157 -7.62 5.19 5.56
C THR A 157 -8.68 4.68 6.52
N GLU A 158 -9.96 4.82 6.20
CA GLU A 158 -11.05 4.40 7.09
C GLU A 158 -11.34 2.90 6.98
N VAL A 159 -11.32 2.41 5.73
CA VAL A 159 -11.80 1.06 5.39
C VAL A 159 -10.71 0.07 4.98
N GLY A 160 -9.46 0.53 4.88
CA GLY A 160 -8.35 -0.28 4.41
C GLY A 160 -7.00 0.08 5.04
N LYS A 161 -5.97 -0.55 4.49
CA LYS A 161 -4.59 -0.49 4.95
C LYS A 161 -3.66 -0.37 3.74
N VAL A 162 -2.64 0.46 3.87
CA VAL A 162 -1.50 0.49 2.95
C VAL A 162 -0.57 -0.66 3.30
N GLN A 163 -0.37 -1.60 2.37
CA GLN A 163 0.53 -2.74 2.52
C GLN A 163 1.94 -2.45 1.98
N GLY A 164 2.09 -1.44 1.14
CA GLY A 164 3.40 -1.00 0.69
C GLY A 164 3.32 0.22 -0.20
N ILE A 165 4.26 1.13 0.00
CA ILE A 165 4.47 2.31 -0.85
C ILE A 165 5.45 1.93 -1.96
N ARG A 166 5.00 1.96 -3.22
CA ARG A 166 5.74 1.37 -4.34
C ARG A 166 6.45 2.36 -5.23
N ALA A 167 5.81 3.49 -5.51
CA ALA A 167 6.35 4.53 -6.37
C ALA A 167 5.65 5.87 -6.12
N CYS A 168 6.27 6.93 -6.60
CA CYS A 168 5.79 8.30 -6.52
C CYS A 168 5.79 8.96 -7.90
N HIS A 169 4.82 9.83 -8.13
CA HIS A 169 4.77 10.67 -9.32
C HIS A 169 4.07 11.97 -8.96
N GLU A 170 4.84 13.05 -8.80
CA GLU A 170 4.33 14.34 -8.31
C GLU A 170 3.58 14.16 -6.98
N ASN A 171 2.28 14.49 -6.95
CA ASN A 171 1.38 14.35 -5.82
C ASN A 171 0.61 13.01 -5.79
N TRP A 172 1.04 12.03 -6.60
CA TRP A 172 0.50 10.68 -6.62
C TRP A 172 1.44 9.68 -5.96
N VAL A 173 0.85 8.70 -5.30
CA VAL A 173 1.58 7.57 -4.72
C VAL A 173 0.96 6.26 -5.17
N LEU A 174 1.79 5.35 -5.65
CA LEU A 174 1.43 4.00 -6.01
C LEU A 174 1.49 3.12 -4.77
N LEU A 175 0.35 2.53 -4.42
CA LEU A 175 0.22 1.75 -3.19
C LEU A 175 -0.26 0.34 -3.51
N ASP A 176 0.33 -0.62 -2.82
CA ASP A 176 -0.35 -1.90 -2.58
C ASP A 176 -1.30 -1.69 -1.39
N TYR A 177 -2.56 -2.07 -1.55
CA TYR A 177 -3.60 -1.85 -0.55
C TYR A 177 -4.38 -3.13 -0.24
N LEU A 178 -4.96 -3.15 0.95
CA LEU A 178 -5.97 -4.11 1.38
C LEU A 178 -7.15 -3.36 1.99
N VAL A 179 -8.36 -3.59 1.48
CA VAL A 179 -9.63 -3.11 2.02
C VAL A 179 -10.28 -4.30 2.74
N ASP A 180 -10.17 -4.29 4.06
CA ASP A 180 -10.67 -5.34 4.94
C ASP A 180 -11.89 -4.90 5.77
N ARG A 181 -12.35 -3.66 5.60
CA ARG A 181 -13.53 -3.09 6.26
C ARG A 181 -14.50 -2.48 5.25
N LYS A 182 -15.74 -2.24 5.67
CA LYS A 182 -16.80 -1.58 4.90
C LYS A 182 -17.74 -0.82 5.84
N ARG A 183 -18.37 0.23 5.34
CA ARG A 183 -19.49 0.88 6.02
C ARG A 183 -20.74 0.00 5.96
N SER A 184 -21.37 -0.21 7.11
CA SER A 184 -22.64 -0.92 7.24
C SER A 184 -23.81 -0.02 6.82
N PRO A 185 -25.01 -0.57 6.57
CA PRO A 185 -26.21 0.24 6.37
C PRO A 185 -26.57 1.13 7.56
N GLN A 186 -26.03 0.84 8.76
CA GLN A 186 -26.18 1.63 9.98
C GLN A 186 -25.09 2.69 10.16
N ASP A 187 -24.28 2.95 9.11
CA ASP A 187 -23.20 3.94 9.10
C ASP A 187 -21.99 3.58 10.00
N GLU A 188 -21.82 2.30 10.34
CA GLU A 188 -20.71 1.80 11.15
C GLU A 188 -19.62 1.15 10.29
N ILE A 189 -18.34 1.38 10.59
CA ILE A 189 -17.25 0.68 9.89
C ILE A 189 -17.02 -0.71 10.50
N VAL A 190 -17.46 -1.73 9.77
CA VAL A 190 -17.38 -3.15 10.15
C VAL A 190 -16.37 -3.91 9.30
N ALA A 191 -15.91 -5.07 9.79
CA ALA A 191 -15.03 -5.94 9.01
C ALA A 191 -15.77 -6.54 7.80
N ARG A 192 -15.04 -6.71 6.69
CA ARG A 192 -15.49 -7.51 5.55
C ARG A 192 -15.36 -8.99 5.88
N ALA A 193 -16.26 -9.81 5.35
CA ALA A 193 -16.14 -11.25 5.48
C ALA A 193 -14.90 -11.76 4.73
N GLN A 194 -14.40 -12.93 5.14
CA GLN A 194 -13.31 -13.59 4.44
C GLN A 194 -13.74 -13.89 2.99
N GLY A 195 -12.92 -13.50 2.02
CA GLY A 195 -13.25 -13.59 0.59
C GLY A 195 -13.95 -12.36 0.00
N GLU A 196 -14.41 -11.41 0.82
CA GLU A 196 -14.93 -10.11 0.36
C GLU A 196 -13.89 -8.98 0.40
N GLN A 197 -12.68 -9.27 0.88
CA GLN A 197 -11.59 -8.31 0.96
C GLN A 197 -11.12 -7.91 -0.44
N LEU A 198 -10.82 -6.63 -0.62
CA LEU A 198 -10.29 -6.12 -1.88
C LEU A 198 -8.81 -5.83 -1.68
N ALA A 199 -7.95 -6.49 -2.45
CA ALA A 199 -6.53 -6.19 -2.48
C ALA A 199 -6.10 -5.81 -3.89
N GLY A 200 -5.15 -4.90 -4.00
CA GLY A 200 -4.63 -4.52 -5.30
C GLY A 200 -3.56 -3.45 -5.24
N ARG A 201 -3.21 -2.95 -6.43
CA ARG A 201 -2.26 -1.87 -6.61
C ARG A 201 -2.91 -0.75 -7.40
N ALA A 202 -2.81 0.47 -6.89
CA ALA A 202 -3.38 1.65 -7.54
C ALA A 202 -2.63 2.93 -7.19
N TRP A 203 -2.73 3.93 -8.05
CA TRP A 203 -2.28 5.30 -7.79
C TRP A 203 -3.34 6.07 -7.01
N PHE A 204 -2.92 6.74 -5.96
CA PHE A 204 -3.77 7.54 -5.08
C PHE A 204 -3.25 8.98 -4.97
N ARG A 205 -4.18 9.90 -4.69
CA ARG A 205 -3.92 11.26 -4.19
C ARG A 205 -4.46 11.38 -2.77
N GLY A 206 -4.35 12.58 -2.19
CA GLY A 206 -4.93 12.87 -0.87
C GLY A 206 -4.13 12.23 0.26
N LEU A 207 -2.82 12.14 0.08
CA LEU A 207 -1.91 11.64 1.11
C LEU A 207 -1.97 12.54 2.33
N CYS A 208 -2.11 11.93 3.50
CA CYS A 208 -1.92 12.59 4.76
C CYS A 208 -0.69 12.02 5.46
N ASP A 209 0.20 12.92 5.86
CA ASP A 209 1.49 12.66 6.50
C ASP A 209 1.44 12.80 8.03
N VAL A 210 0.31 13.21 8.60
CA VAL A 210 0.12 13.39 10.05
C VAL A 210 -0.71 12.23 10.62
N GLN A 211 -0.21 11.62 11.69
CA GLN A 211 -0.89 10.52 12.39
C GLN A 211 -2.11 11.02 13.22
N GLU A 212 -2.06 12.27 13.70
CA GLU A 212 -2.93 12.78 14.77
C GLU A 212 -4.17 13.53 14.31
N THR A 213 -4.07 14.36 13.26
CA THR A 213 -5.15 15.28 12.91
C THR A 213 -6.00 14.72 11.81
N THR A 214 -7.32 14.93 11.91
CA THR A 214 -8.23 14.81 10.78
C THR A 214 -7.62 15.61 9.65
N CYS A 215 -7.19 14.90 8.63
CA CYS A 215 -6.47 15.50 7.55
C CYS A 215 -7.51 16.27 6.72
N ASP A 216 -7.90 17.49 7.10
CA ASP A 216 -9.08 18.18 6.55
C ASP A 216 -8.85 18.75 5.12
N MET A 217 -8.07 18.04 4.30
CA MET A 217 -7.88 18.37 2.91
C MET A 217 -9.21 18.27 2.15
N LYS A 218 -9.50 19.30 1.37
CA LYS A 218 -10.60 19.32 0.41
C LYS A 218 -10.53 18.06 -0.45
N SER A 219 -11.60 17.27 -0.46
CA SER A 219 -11.68 16.00 -1.20
C SER A 219 -11.06 16.12 -2.60
N VAL A 220 -10.11 15.23 -2.86
CA VAL A 220 -9.36 15.14 -4.13
C VAL A 220 -10.06 14.25 -5.16
N ASP A 221 -11.26 13.77 -4.84
CA ASP A 221 -12.02 12.79 -5.64
C ASP A 221 -12.98 13.44 -6.64
N ARG A 222 -12.91 14.78 -6.81
CA ARG A 222 -13.67 15.52 -7.83
C ARG A 222 -13.04 15.39 -9.22
#